data_AF-A0A6P6W0M5-F1
#
_entry.id   AF-A0A6P6W0M5-F1
#
_cell.length_a   1.000
_cell.length_b   1.000
_cell.length_c   1.000
_cell.angle_alpha   90.00
_cell.angle_beta   90.00
_cell.angle_gamma   90.00
#
_symmetry.space_group_name_H-M   'P 1'
#
loop_
_entity.id
_entity.type
_entity.pdbx_description
1 polymer ?
#
loop_
_entity_poly.entity_id
_entity_poly.type
_entity_poly.pdbx_seq_one_letter_code
_entity_poly.pdbx_strand_id
1 'polypeptide(L)'
;MYWQSNGDYLAVKVDRYTKTKKSTYTGFELFRIKERDIPIEVLELENKNDKIIAFAWEPKGHRFAVIHGDNPRPDISFYSMRTAHNTGRVSKLTTIKGKQANALYWSPAGRFIVLAEVDYI
;
A
#
# COMPACT_ATOMS: atom_id res chain seq x y z
N MET A 1 -6.46 8.30 -3.53
CA MET A 1 -5.83 8.76 -2.26
C MET A 1 -6.42 7.95 -1.13
N TYR A 2 -5.64 7.59 -0.12
CA TYR A 2 -6.05 6.70 0.97
C TYR A 2 -5.65 7.32 2.31
N TRP A 3 -6.64 7.76 3.08
CA TRP A 3 -6.45 8.29 4.42
C TRP A 3 -6.45 7.16 5.44
N GLN A 4 -5.50 7.18 6.38
CA GLN A 4 -5.55 6.32 7.56
C GLN A 4 -6.62 6.85 8.53
N SER A 5 -7.28 5.96 9.27
CA SER A 5 -8.51 6.27 10.03
C SER A 5 -8.37 7.36 11.10
N ASN A 6 -7.17 7.60 11.62
CA ASN A 6 -6.87 8.63 12.62
C ASN A 6 -6.24 9.89 11.99
N GLY A 7 -6.10 9.93 10.67
CA GLY A 7 -5.41 10.99 9.94
C GLY A 7 -3.91 11.05 10.20
N ASP A 8 -3.30 9.97 10.70
CA ASP A 8 -1.85 9.93 10.98
C ASP A 8 -1.04 9.85 9.67
N TYR A 9 -1.59 9.17 8.67
CA TYR A 9 -0.94 8.88 7.40
C TYR A 9 -1.88 9.13 6.21
N LEU A 10 -1.29 9.56 5.10
CA LEU A 10 -1.94 9.64 3.79
C LEU A 10 -1.09 8.89 2.78
N ALA A 11 -1.70 7.99 2.01
CA ALA A 11 -1.08 7.41 0.82
C ALA A 11 -1.69 8.01 -0.44
N VAL A 12 -0.85 8.56 -1.30
CA VAL A 12 -1.24 9.02 -2.63
C VAL A 12 -0.70 8.02 -3.64
N LYS A 13 -1.58 7.36 -4.39
CA LYS A 13 -1.20 6.55 -5.56
C LYS A 13 -0.76 7.51 -6.65
N VAL A 14 0.45 7.33 -7.17
CA VAL A 14 1.02 8.18 -8.20
C VAL A 14 1.43 7.33 -9.40
N ASP A 15 0.99 7.73 -10.58
CA ASP A 15 1.47 7.20 -11.84
C ASP A 15 2.61 8.07 -12.34
N ARG A 16 3.81 7.48 -12.48
CA ARG A 16 5.01 8.19 -12.93
C ARG A 16 5.41 7.71 -14.32
N TYR A 17 5.61 8.66 -15.22
CA TYR A 17 6.18 8.36 -16.54
C TYR A 17 7.64 7.93 -16.41
N THR A 18 8.03 6.93 -17.19
CA THR A 18 9.45 6.61 -17.38
C THR A 18 10.17 7.77 -18.07
N LYS A 19 11.51 7.80 -17.97
CA LYS A 19 12.33 8.87 -18.59
C LYS A 19 12.05 9.04 -20.09
N THR A 20 11.76 7.94 -20.79
CA THR A 20 11.44 7.93 -22.23
C THR A 20 9.99 8.30 -22.52
N LYS A 21 9.14 8.47 -21.49
CA LYS A 21 7.70 8.73 -21.56
C LYS A 21 6.89 7.67 -22.33
N LYS A 22 7.46 6.48 -22.55
CA LYS A 22 6.81 5.37 -23.29
C LYS A 22 5.92 4.50 -22.40
N SER A 23 6.12 4.53 -21.10
CA SER A 23 5.37 3.74 -20.13
C SER A 23 5.25 4.48 -18.81
N THR A 24 4.30 4.05 -17.98
CA THR A 24 4.16 4.50 -16.60
C THR A 24 4.48 3.35 -15.64
N TYR A 25 5.00 3.69 -14.46
CA TYR A 25 4.99 2.79 -13.32
C TYR A 25 4.22 3.47 -12.19
N THR A 26 3.52 2.66 -11.40
CA THR A 26 2.70 3.17 -10.30
C THR A 26 3.43 2.94 -8.98
N GLY A 27 3.38 3.92 -8.10
CA GLY A 27 3.84 3.79 -6.72
C GLY A 27 2.99 4.60 -5.76
N PHE A 28 3.50 4.80 -4.55
CA PHE A 28 2.88 5.66 -3.55
C PHE A 28 3.82 6.75 -3.06
N GLU A 29 3.24 7.90 -2.75
CA GLU A 29 3.83 8.89 -1.84
C GLU A 29 3.12 8.74 -0.49
N LEU A 30 3.89 8.46 0.55
CA LEU A 30 3.42 8.17 1.89
C LEU A 30 3.77 9.33 2.80
N PHE A 31 2.74 10.04 3.28
CA PHE A 31 2.87 11.24 4.10
C PHE A 31 2.65 10.90 5.57
N ARG A 32 3.48 11.47 6.45
CA ARG A 32 3.31 11.43 7.90
C ARG A 32 2.73 12.77 8.37
N ILE A 33 1.40 12.85 8.40
CA ILE A 33 0.66 14.12 8.48
C ILE A 33 0.89 14.87 9.79
N LYS A 34 1.10 14.14 10.88
CA LYS A 34 1.25 14.72 12.23
C LYS A 34 2.70 14.98 12.62
N GLU A 35 3.67 14.65 11.77
CA GLU A 35 5.08 14.89 12.03
C GLU A 35 5.50 16.26 11.49
N ARG A 36 6.51 16.87 12.13
CA ARG A 36 7.04 18.18 11.73
C ARG A 36 7.50 18.12 10.27
N ASP A 37 7.14 19.15 9.51
CA ASP A 37 7.46 19.31 8.08
C ASP A 37 6.81 18.25 7.15
N ILE A 38 5.87 17.44 7.67
CA ILE A 38 5.10 16.42 6.94
C ILE A 38 6.01 15.53 6.06
N PRO A 39 6.86 14.69 6.67
CA PRO A 39 7.78 13.84 5.94
C PRO A 39 7.07 12.97 4.90
N ILE A 40 7.66 12.89 3.71
CA ILE A 40 7.17 12.11 2.58
C ILE A 40 8.15 10.99 2.30
N GLU A 41 7.62 9.80 2.05
CA GLU A 41 8.40 8.66 1.59
C GLU A 41 7.81 8.09 0.31
N VAL A 42 8.67 7.84 -0.68
CA VAL A 42 8.26 7.23 -1.94
C VAL A 42 8.37 5.72 -1.82
N LEU A 43 7.26 5.02 -2.00
CA LEU A 43 7.20 3.57 -2.11
C LEU A 43 7.01 3.17 -3.58
N GLU A 44 8.01 2.51 -4.13
CA GLU A 44 7.90 1.82 -5.42
C GLU A 44 7.67 0.32 -5.19
N LEU A 45 6.87 -0.31 -6.04
CA LEU A 45 6.77 -1.77 -6.06
C LEU A 45 8.08 -2.37 -6.59
N GLU A 46 8.41 -3.58 -6.13
CA GLU A 46 9.61 -4.29 -6.58
C GLU A 46 9.56 -4.60 -8.08
N ASN A 47 8.41 -5.05 -8.57
CA ASN A 47 8.15 -5.15 -10.00
C ASN A 47 7.45 -3.87 -10.49
N LYS A 48 8.17 -3.06 -11.27
CA LYS A 48 7.66 -1.77 -11.78
C LYS A 48 6.53 -1.89 -12.79
N ASN A 49 6.30 -3.09 -13.33
CA ASN A 49 5.20 -3.37 -14.24
C ASN A 49 3.92 -3.79 -13.53
N ASP A 50 3.97 -4.05 -12.22
CA ASP A 50 2.80 -4.46 -11.46
C ASP A 50 1.77 -3.34 -11.39
N LYS A 51 0.52 -3.67 -11.70
CA LYS A 51 -0.60 -2.76 -11.48
C LYS A 51 -1.02 -2.81 -10.02
N ILE A 52 -1.46 -1.68 -9.49
CA ILE A 52 -2.05 -1.60 -8.15
C ILE A 52 -3.55 -1.87 -8.26
N ILE A 53 -4.00 -2.96 -7.65
CA ILE A 53 -5.39 -3.42 -7.65
C ILE A 53 -6.13 -2.85 -6.43
N ALA A 54 -5.57 -2.96 -5.23
CA ALA A 54 -6.18 -2.46 -4.00
C ALA A 54 -5.13 -1.98 -3.01
N PHE A 55 -5.54 -1.07 -2.11
CA PHE A 55 -4.74 -0.56 -1.01
C PHE A 55 -5.63 -0.40 0.22
N ALA A 56 -5.15 -0.80 1.40
CA ALA A 56 -5.86 -0.54 2.65
C ALA A 56 -4.90 -0.32 3.83
N TRP A 57 -5.11 0.78 4.55
CA TRP A 57 -4.50 1.03 5.86
C TRP A 57 -5.11 0.12 6.93
N GLU A 58 -4.28 -0.32 7.86
CA GLU A 58 -4.75 -0.86 9.13
C GLU A 58 -5.39 0.27 9.97
N PRO A 59 -6.64 0.14 10.41
CA PRO A 59 -7.29 1.12 11.27
C PRO A 59 -6.52 1.33 12.57
N LYS A 60 -6.31 2.59 12.95
CA LYS A 60 -5.54 3.01 14.14
C LYS A 60 -4.10 2.46 14.21
N GLY A 61 -3.61 1.88 13.11
CA GLY A 61 -2.29 1.29 13.00
C GLY A 61 -1.37 2.08 12.08
N HIS A 62 -0.16 1.55 11.90
CA HIS A 62 0.87 2.08 11.00
C HIS A 62 1.19 1.12 9.85
N ARG A 63 0.41 0.05 9.70
CA ARG A 63 0.58 -0.95 8.65
C ARG A 63 -0.41 -0.72 7.52
N PHE A 64 -0.08 -1.23 6.34
CA PHE A 64 -0.99 -1.26 5.21
C PHE A 64 -0.71 -2.46 4.33
N ALA A 65 -1.68 -2.81 3.51
CA ALA A 65 -1.59 -3.86 2.52
C ALA A 65 -1.84 -3.30 1.12
N VAL A 66 -1.16 -3.87 0.13
CA VAL A 66 -1.31 -3.55 -1.29
C VAL A 66 -1.52 -4.86 -2.04
N ILE A 67 -2.60 -4.94 -2.82
CA ILE A 67 -2.75 -5.98 -3.85
C ILE A 67 -2.17 -5.41 -5.14
N HIS A 68 -1.21 -6.13 -5.73
CA HIS A 68 -0.52 -5.70 -6.94
C HIS A 68 -0.19 -6.86 -7.88
N GLY A 69 0.08 -6.54 -9.14
CA GLY A 69 0.33 -7.51 -10.21
C GLY A 69 -0.89 -7.66 -11.12
N ASP A 70 -1.05 -8.83 -11.70
CA ASP A 70 -2.12 -9.12 -12.66
C ASP A 70 -3.11 -10.16 -12.12
N ASN A 71 -4.37 -10.01 -12.52
CA ASN A 71 -5.41 -10.99 -12.23
C ASN A 71 -5.23 -12.25 -13.07
N PRO A 72 -5.69 -13.44 -12.59
CA PRO A 72 -6.47 -13.66 -11.36
C PRO A 72 -5.63 -13.98 -10.12
N ARG A 73 -4.29 -13.93 -10.21
CA ARG A 73 -3.39 -14.34 -9.12
C ARG A 73 -2.41 -13.22 -8.76
N PRO A 74 -2.90 -12.09 -8.23
CA PRO A 74 -2.03 -11.02 -7.79
C PRO A 74 -1.21 -11.41 -6.56
N ASP A 75 -0.21 -10.60 -6.29
CA ASP A 75 0.57 -10.64 -5.04
C ASP A 75 -0.01 -9.64 -4.04
N ILE A 76 0.12 -9.94 -2.76
CA ILE A 76 -0.37 -9.10 -1.66
C ILE A 76 0.80 -8.78 -0.75
N SER A 77 1.27 -7.55 -0.79
CA SER A 77 2.39 -7.08 0.04
C SER A 77 1.90 -6.29 1.23
N PHE A 78 2.47 -6.60 2.40
CA PHE A 78 2.22 -5.90 3.66
C PHE A 78 3.41 -5.03 4.01
N TYR A 79 3.12 -3.81 4.46
CA TYR A 79 4.12 -2.82 4.80
C TYR A 79 3.84 -2.21 6.17
N SER A 80 4.87 -1.57 6.74
CA SER A 80 4.79 -0.77 7.94
C SER A 80 5.46 0.57 7.71
N MET A 81 4.82 1.66 8.13
CA MET A 81 5.40 3.03 8.14
C MET A 81 6.52 3.21 9.16
N ARG A 82 6.77 2.18 9.97
CA ARG A 82 7.77 2.16 11.05
C ARG A 82 8.57 0.86 10.99
N THR A 83 9.82 0.92 11.41
CA THR A 83 10.68 -0.24 11.71
C THR A 83 10.96 -0.28 13.21
N ALA A 84 11.52 -1.38 13.71
CA ALA A 84 11.89 -1.50 15.13
C ALA A 84 12.85 -0.41 15.61
N HIS A 85 13.67 0.15 14.71
CA HIS A 85 14.74 1.11 15.04
C HIS A 85 14.55 2.49 14.41
N ASN A 86 13.53 2.68 13.55
CA ASN A 86 13.31 3.91 12.81
C ASN A 86 11.83 4.08 12.44
N THR A 87 11.19 5.12 12.97
CA THR A 87 9.78 5.47 12.73
C THR A 87 9.54 6.24 11.42
N GLY A 88 10.60 6.75 10.80
CA GLY A 88 10.57 7.55 9.58
C GLY A 88 10.78 6.74 8.29
N ARG A 89 10.91 5.41 8.36
CA ARG A 89 11.15 4.56 7.19
C ARG A 89 10.07 3.50 7.00
N VAL A 90 9.55 3.40 5.78
CA VAL A 90 8.65 2.34 5.35
C VAL A 90 9.44 1.06 5.15
N SER A 91 8.86 -0.06 5.58
CA SER A 91 9.45 -1.39 5.40
C SER A 91 8.40 -2.36 4.91
N LYS A 92 8.81 -3.25 4.00
CA LYS A 92 7.99 -4.39 3.61
C LYS A 92 8.11 -5.46 4.69
N LEU A 93 6.97 -5.96 5.16
CA LEU A 93 6.87 -7.01 6.17
C LEU A 93 6.89 -8.40 5.52
N THR A 94 6.04 -8.60 4.52
CA THR A 94 5.96 -9.86 3.77
C THR A 94 5.16 -9.67 2.47
N THR A 95 5.24 -10.67 1.58
CA THR A 95 4.41 -10.77 0.38
C THR A 95 3.79 -12.16 0.33
N ILE A 96 2.46 -12.22 0.16
CA ILE A 96 1.74 -13.46 -0.17
C ILE A 96 1.61 -13.50 -1.69
N LYS A 97 2.21 -14.51 -2.33
CA LYS A 97 2.26 -14.59 -3.79
C LYS A 97 1.05 -15.34 -4.38
N GLY A 98 0.61 -14.91 -5.56
CA GLY A 98 -0.35 -15.65 -6.38
C GLY A 98 -1.69 -15.92 -5.71
N LYS A 99 -2.20 -14.96 -4.94
CA LYS A 99 -3.45 -15.09 -4.16
C LYS A 99 -4.61 -14.45 -4.91
N GLN A 100 -5.65 -15.23 -5.19
CA GLN A 100 -6.90 -14.72 -5.75
C GLN A 100 -7.61 -13.81 -4.72
N ALA A 101 -7.48 -12.50 -4.92
CA ALA A 101 -8.15 -11.45 -4.15
C ALA A 101 -8.08 -10.12 -4.91
N ASN A 102 -9.13 -9.32 -4.81
CA ASN A 102 -9.21 -7.96 -5.36
C ASN A 102 -9.63 -6.91 -4.33
N ALA A 103 -9.92 -7.33 -3.09
CA ALA A 103 -10.36 -6.47 -2.00
C ALA A 103 -9.65 -6.79 -0.68
N LEU A 104 -9.47 -5.74 0.13
CA LEU A 104 -8.81 -5.78 1.44
C LEU A 104 -9.75 -5.20 2.50
N TYR A 105 -10.08 -5.99 3.53
CA TYR A 105 -10.93 -5.54 4.63
C TYR A 105 -10.25 -5.78 5.98
N TRP A 106 -9.72 -4.73 6.57
CA TRP A 106 -9.17 -4.79 7.93
C TRP A 106 -10.27 -4.83 8.97
N SER A 107 -10.03 -5.57 10.06
CA SER A 107 -10.80 -5.43 11.29
C SER A 107 -10.69 -3.98 11.80
N PRO A 108 -11.79 -3.35 12.24
CA PRO A 108 -11.75 -2.01 12.85
C PRO A 108 -10.85 -1.91 14.10
N ALA A 109 -10.60 -3.04 14.76
CA ALA A 109 -9.67 -3.14 15.89
C ALA A 109 -8.20 -3.36 15.45
N GLY A 110 -7.94 -3.39 14.14
CA GLY A 110 -6.66 -3.79 13.57
C GLY A 110 -6.39 -5.29 13.71
N ARG A 111 -5.12 -5.67 13.58
CA ARG A 111 -4.55 -7.02 13.72
C ARG A 111 -4.97 -8.03 12.64
N PHE A 112 -6.25 -8.11 12.32
CA PHE A 112 -6.79 -9.08 11.37
C PHE A 112 -7.23 -8.39 10.08
N ILE A 113 -7.06 -9.08 8.95
CA ILE A 113 -7.47 -8.62 7.63
C ILE A 113 -8.09 -9.79 6.86
N VAL A 114 -9.16 -9.51 6.12
CA VAL A 114 -9.75 -10.41 5.14
C VAL A 114 -9.22 -10.02 3.75
N LEU A 115 -8.72 -11.02 3.03
CA LEU A 115 -8.32 -10.94 1.62
C LEU A 115 -9.43 -11.61 0.82
N ALA A 116 -10.20 -10.83 0.07
CA ALA A 116 -11.40 -11.31 -0.60
C ALA A 116 -11.32 -11.10 -2.11
N GLU A 117 -12.00 -11.99 -2.83
CA GLU A 117 -12.45 -11.74 -4.19
C GLU A 117 -13.91 -11.31 -4.10
N VAL A 118 -14.20 -10.11 -4.60
CA VAL A 118 -15.53 -9.53 -4.62
C VAL A 118 -15.89 -9.22 -6.06
N ASP A 119 -16.95 -9.84 -6.55
CA ASP A 119 -17.54 -9.52 -7.84
C ASP A 119 -18.46 -8.31 -7.65
N TYR A 120 -18.21 -7.25 -8.42
CA TYR A 120 -19.14 -6.14 -8.52
C TYR A 120 -20.18 -6.52 -9.57
N ILE A 121 -21.37 -6.89 -9.12
CA ILE A 121 -22.57 -7.12 -9.95
C ILE A 121 -23.11 -5.78 -10.44
#